data_AF-A0A8I6RLI8-F1
#
_entry.id   AF-A0A8I6RLI8-F1
#
_cell.length_a   1.000
_cell.length_b   1.000
_cell.length_c   1.000
_cell.angle_alpha   90.00
_cell.angle_beta   90.00
_cell.angle_gamma   90.00
#
_symmetry.space_group_name_H-M   'P 1'
#
loop_
_entity.id
_entity.type
_entity.pdbx_description
1 polymer ?
#
loop_
_entity_poly.entity_id
_entity_poly.type
_entity_poly.pdbx_seq_one_letter_code
_entity_poly.pdbx_strand_id
1 'polypeptide(L)'
;MMTSKLKKTSEDEPKRKFDKKKWREIKYSKAARVKQWEEKRRKVMKHKLNKQLRKEGFTQKDLSQSSNQEKGRFKENHKQKVTLQQTLAEKKKQREQEEQDRLKRKKEQQEALQQYKIKKLERVKKLSRKTRKGQPLMNPRIELLYKQLQSSIST
;
A
#
# COMPACT_ATOMS: atom_id res chain seq x y z
N MET A 1 23.41 -6.89 -59.84
CA MET A 1 23.55 -5.66 -59.03
C MET A 1 22.68 -5.79 -57.79
N MET A 2 23.27 -5.92 -56.60
CA MET A 2 22.52 -6.10 -55.35
C MET A 2 22.33 -4.75 -54.65
N THR A 3 21.08 -4.36 -54.39
CA THR A 3 20.73 -3.16 -53.63
C THR A 3 20.64 -3.48 -52.14
N SER A 4 21.68 -3.10 -51.39
CA SER A 4 21.69 -3.16 -49.94
C SER A 4 20.75 -2.08 -49.37
N LYS A 5 19.63 -2.49 -48.74
CA LYS A 5 18.81 -1.60 -47.92
C LYS A 5 19.60 -1.15 -46.70
N LEU A 6 20.05 0.10 -46.68
CA LEU A 6 20.63 0.73 -45.50
C LEU A 6 19.61 0.75 -44.36
N LYS A 7 20.00 0.18 -43.23
CA LYS A 7 19.23 0.16 -41.98
C LYS A 7 19.43 1.50 -41.28
N LYS A 8 18.41 2.38 -41.33
CA LYS A 8 18.41 3.69 -40.69
C LYS A 8 18.65 3.55 -39.19
N THR A 9 19.78 4.04 -38.69
CA THR A 9 20.11 4.13 -37.27
C THR A 9 19.35 5.30 -36.65
N SER A 10 18.92 5.15 -35.38
CA SER A 10 18.06 6.10 -34.67
C SER A 10 18.70 7.46 -34.33
N GLU A 11 19.89 7.75 -34.86
CA GLU A 11 20.67 8.95 -34.55
C GLU A 11 20.40 10.11 -35.52
N ASP A 12 19.79 9.85 -36.68
CA ASP A 12 19.55 10.86 -37.73
C ASP A 12 18.19 11.58 -37.64
N GLU A 13 17.36 11.27 -36.64
CA GLU A 13 16.08 11.96 -36.45
C GLU A 13 16.26 13.13 -35.48
N PRO A 14 15.93 14.38 -35.88
CA PRO A 14 16.09 15.54 -35.01
C PRO A 14 15.29 15.36 -33.72
N LYS A 15 15.96 15.54 -32.57
CA LYS A 15 15.35 15.41 -31.24
C LYS A 15 14.12 16.32 -31.16
N ARG A 16 12.94 15.69 -31.06
CA ARG A 16 11.67 16.42 -30.94
C ARG A 16 11.73 17.37 -29.75
N LYS A 17 11.42 18.65 -29.96
CA LYS A 17 11.41 19.65 -28.89
C LYS A 17 10.45 19.20 -27.78
N PHE A 18 10.90 19.23 -26.53
CA PHE A 18 10.10 18.79 -25.38
C PHE A 18 8.92 19.74 -25.15
N ASP A 19 7.71 19.22 -25.35
CA ASP A 19 6.49 19.97 -25.06
C ASP A 19 6.22 19.98 -23.54
N LYS A 20 6.66 21.07 -22.90
CA LYS A 20 6.46 21.32 -21.47
C LYS A 20 4.98 21.37 -21.08
N LYS A 21 4.07 21.73 -21.99
CA LYS A 21 2.63 21.85 -21.70
C LYS A 21 2.02 20.45 -21.62
N LYS A 22 2.24 19.62 -22.65
CA LYS A 22 1.80 18.22 -22.67
C LYS A 22 2.38 17.42 -21.50
N TRP A 23 3.65 17.66 -21.14
CA TRP A 23 4.24 17.01 -19.97
C TRP A 23 3.55 17.39 -18.67
N ARG A 24 3.22 18.68 -18.46
CA ARG A 24 2.51 19.15 -17.26
C ARG A 24 1.12 18.55 -17.16
N GLU A 25 0.39 18.50 -18.27
CA GLU A 25 -0.94 17.86 -18.36
C GLU A 25 -0.86 16.39 -17.96
N ILE A 26 0.12 15.63 -18.47
CA ILE A 26 0.30 14.21 -18.11
C ILE A 26 0.78 14.04 -16.65
N LYS A 27 1.64 14.93 -16.14
CA LYS A 27 2.23 14.81 -14.81
C LYS A 27 1.24 15.11 -13.68
N TYR A 28 0.40 16.12 -13.87
CA TYR A 28 -0.54 16.61 -12.86
C TYR A 28 -1.97 16.14 -13.08
N SER A 29 -2.33 15.59 -14.24
CA SER A 29 -3.64 14.97 -14.42
C SER A 29 -3.82 13.74 -13.54
N LYS A 30 -4.90 13.74 -12.76
CA LYS A 30 -5.30 12.59 -11.94
C LYS A 30 -5.55 11.34 -12.80
N ALA A 31 -6.17 11.50 -13.97
CA ALA A 31 -6.48 10.40 -14.88
C ALA A 31 -5.21 9.73 -15.41
N ALA A 32 -4.20 10.53 -15.80
CA ALA A 32 -2.91 10.01 -16.25
C ALA A 32 -2.19 9.23 -15.14
N ARG A 33 -2.26 9.70 -13.89
CA ARG A 33 -1.67 9.01 -12.73
C ARG A 33 -2.36 7.68 -12.42
N VAL A 34 -3.70 7.64 -12.51
CA VAL A 34 -4.48 6.40 -12.34
C VAL A 34 -4.12 5.39 -13.44
N LYS A 35 -4.11 5.83 -14.71
CA LYS A 35 -3.73 4.98 -15.84
C LYS A 35 -2.32 4.39 -15.69
N GLN A 36 -1.34 5.21 -15.31
CA GLN A 36 0.02 4.73 -15.04
C GLN A 36 0.06 3.69 -13.91
N TRP A 37 -0.76 3.86 -12.87
CA TRP A 37 -0.86 2.90 -11.77
C TRP A 37 -1.50 1.59 -12.23
N GLU A 38 -2.56 1.64 -13.02
CA GLU A 38 -3.21 0.47 -13.61
C GLU A 38 -2.28 -0.30 -14.55
N GLU A 39 -1.51 0.41 -15.39
CA GLU A 39 -0.52 -0.20 -16.29
C GLU A 39 0.58 -0.91 -15.51
N LYS A 40 1.11 -0.27 -14.45
CA LYS A 40 2.09 -0.91 -13.54
C LYS A 40 1.50 -2.15 -12.90
N ARG A 41 0.26 -2.08 -12.38
CA ARG A 41 -0.44 -3.22 -11.78
C ARG A 41 -0.63 -4.34 -12.80
N ARG A 42 -1.08 -4.04 -14.01
CA ARG A 42 -1.24 -5.02 -15.10
C ARG A 42 0.08 -5.70 -15.45
N LYS A 43 1.19 -4.94 -15.51
CA LYS A 43 2.53 -5.47 -15.76
C LYS A 43 2.98 -6.44 -14.66
N VAL A 44 2.75 -6.08 -13.40
CA VAL A 44 3.04 -6.95 -12.24
C VAL A 44 2.22 -8.24 -12.30
N MET A 45 0.91 -8.13 -12.58
CA MET A 45 0.04 -9.29 -12.73
C MET A 45 0.50 -10.22 -13.85
N LYS A 46 0.84 -9.66 -15.03
CA LYS A 46 1.39 -10.42 -16.15
C LYS A 46 2.71 -11.10 -15.78
N HIS A 47 3.60 -10.41 -15.07
CA HIS A 47 4.86 -10.98 -14.63
C HIS A 47 4.65 -12.13 -13.62
N LYS A 48 3.74 -11.96 -12.66
CA LYS A 48 3.37 -13.00 -11.69
C LYS A 48 2.81 -14.24 -12.40
N LEU A 49 1.89 -14.04 -13.34
CA LEU A 49 1.33 -15.12 -14.14
C LEU A 49 2.42 -15.86 -14.92
N ASN A 50 3.26 -15.14 -15.66
CA ASN A 50 4.35 -15.74 -16.42
C ASN A 50 5.37 -16.46 -15.52
N LYS A 51 5.60 -15.97 -14.30
CA LYS A 51 6.46 -16.62 -13.32
C LYS A 51 5.86 -17.94 -12.83
N GLN A 52 4.55 -17.99 -12.61
CA GLN A 52 3.84 -19.23 -12.26
C GLN A 52 3.90 -20.23 -13.41
N LEU A 53 3.61 -19.81 -14.64
CA LEU A 53 3.69 -20.67 -15.83
C LEU A 53 5.10 -21.25 -16.02
N ARG A 54 6.15 -20.43 -15.86
CA ARG A 54 7.54 -20.92 -15.90
C ARG A 54 7.87 -21.92 -14.79
N LYS A 55 7.30 -21.75 -13.59
CA LYS A 55 7.49 -22.67 -12.46
C LYS A 55 6.81 -24.02 -12.72
N GLU A 56 5.68 -24.01 -13.41
CA GLU A 56 4.91 -25.19 -13.81
C GLU A 56 5.46 -25.85 -15.10
N GLY A 57 6.54 -25.33 -15.67
CA GLY A 57 7.16 -25.87 -16.89
C GLY A 57 6.45 -25.48 -18.19
N PHE A 58 5.40 -24.67 -18.13
CA PHE A 58 4.63 -24.24 -19.29
C PHE A 58 5.41 -23.20 -20.12
N THR A 59 5.72 -23.54 -21.37
CA THR A 59 6.33 -22.63 -22.33
C THR A 59 5.27 -21.91 -23.16
N GLN A 60 5.61 -20.76 -23.77
CA GLN A 60 4.68 -20.00 -24.63
C GLN A 60 4.15 -20.84 -25.81
N LYS A 61 4.86 -21.91 -26.20
CA LYS A 61 4.46 -22.84 -27.25
C LYS A 61 3.25 -23.68 -26.82
N ASP A 62 3.19 -24.05 -25.54
CA ASP A 62 2.15 -24.91 -24.97
C ASP A 62 0.81 -24.17 -24.83
N LEU A 63 0.83 -22.85 -24.52
CA LEU A 63 -0.39 -22.03 -24.50
C LEU A 63 -1.02 -21.86 -25.89
N SER A 64 -0.22 -21.90 -26.96
CA SER A 64 -0.73 -21.76 -28.34
C SER A 64 -1.36 -23.04 -28.89
N GLN A 65 -1.06 -24.19 -28.28
CA GLN A 65 -1.64 -25.48 -28.64
C GLN A 65 -2.89 -25.81 -27.80
N SER A 66 -3.02 -25.24 -26.60
CA SER A 66 -4.11 -25.53 -25.66
C SER A 66 -5.48 -24.95 -26.08
N SER A 67 -5.56 -24.00 -27.02
CA SER A 67 -6.86 -23.43 -27.43
C SER A 67 -7.71 -24.35 -28.30
N ASN A 68 -7.16 -25.50 -28.75
CA ASN A 68 -7.85 -26.45 -29.62
C ASN A 68 -8.13 -27.82 -28.98
N GLN A 69 -7.78 -28.04 -27.70
CA GLN A 69 -7.90 -29.36 -27.06
C GLN A 69 -8.42 -29.29 -25.61
N GLU A 70 -9.61 -28.72 -25.37
CA GLU A 70 -10.29 -28.94 -24.08
C GLU A 70 -11.77 -29.30 -24.29
N LYS A 71 -12.01 -30.46 -24.89
CA LYS A 71 -13.20 -31.28 -24.64
C LYS A 71 -12.74 -32.67 -24.21
N GLY A 72 -12.18 -32.78 -23.01
CA GLY A 72 -11.62 -34.05 -22.56
C GLY A 72 -11.34 -34.11 -21.07
N ARG A 73 -12.27 -34.74 -20.34
CA ARG A 73 -12.05 -35.46 -19.07
C ARG A 73 -11.56 -34.62 -17.88
N PHE A 74 -12.51 -34.03 -17.15
CA PHE A 74 -12.37 -33.81 -15.71
C PHE A 74 -13.32 -34.74 -14.95
N LYS A 75 -12.86 -35.95 -14.62
CA LYS A 75 -13.43 -36.73 -13.51
C LYS A 75 -12.58 -36.40 -12.27
N GLU A 76 -12.92 -35.29 -11.62
CA GLU A 76 -12.27 -34.86 -10.39
C GLU A 76 -12.68 -35.76 -9.21
N ASN A 77 -11.67 -36.21 -8.47
CA ASN A 77 -11.81 -37.04 -7.28
C ASN A 77 -12.66 -36.32 -6.21
N HIS A 78 -13.88 -36.82 -5.94
CA HIS A 78 -14.86 -36.22 -5.04
C HIS A 78 -14.33 -36.00 -3.60
N LYS A 79 -13.40 -36.83 -3.13
CA LYS A 79 -12.76 -36.71 -1.80
C LYS A 79 -11.83 -35.50 -1.64
N GLN A 80 -11.25 -34.98 -2.73
CA GLN A 80 -10.39 -33.79 -2.69
C GLN A 80 -11.21 -32.48 -2.58
N LYS A 81 -12.47 -32.48 -3.04
CA LYS A 81 -13.35 -31.30 -2.93
C LYS A 81 -13.81 -31.02 -1.50
N VAL A 82 -14.04 -32.05 -0.70
CA VAL A 82 -14.53 -31.90 0.70
C VAL A 82 -13.44 -31.31 1.59
N THR A 83 -12.18 -31.77 1.46
CA THR A 83 -11.03 -31.22 2.20
C THR A 83 -10.70 -29.78 1.78
N LEU A 84 -10.83 -29.45 0.48
CA LEU A 84 -10.71 -28.07 0.00
C LEU A 84 -11.81 -27.15 0.56
N GLN A 85 -13.06 -27.61 0.66
CA GLN A 85 -14.13 -26.80 1.24
C GLN A 85 -13.93 -26.53 2.74
N GLN A 86 -13.49 -27.53 3.51
CA GLN A 86 -13.20 -27.37 4.94
C GLN A 86 -12.05 -26.38 5.18
N THR A 87 -10.95 -26.51 4.45
CA THR A 87 -9.80 -25.58 4.56
C THR A 87 -10.15 -24.14 4.12
N LEU A 88 -11.06 -23.98 3.14
CA LEU A 88 -11.56 -22.66 2.75
C LEU A 88 -12.45 -22.04 3.83
N ALA A 89 -13.28 -22.84 4.50
CA ALA A 89 -14.13 -22.36 5.59
C ALA A 89 -13.30 -21.93 6.81
N GLU A 90 -12.27 -22.71 7.18
CA GLU A 90 -11.34 -22.35 8.25
C GLU A 90 -10.57 -21.06 7.94
N LYS A 91 -10.06 -20.91 6.71
CA LYS A 91 -9.40 -19.67 6.28
C LYS A 91 -10.32 -18.46 6.31
N LYS A 92 -11.62 -18.62 6.01
CA LYS A 92 -12.59 -17.52 6.12
C LYS A 92 -12.78 -17.11 7.58
N LYS A 93 -12.96 -18.06 8.50
CA LYS A 93 -13.09 -17.79 9.94
C LYS A 93 -11.85 -17.10 10.52
N GLN A 94 -10.65 -17.56 10.14
CA GLN A 94 -9.39 -16.91 10.55
C GLN A 94 -9.31 -15.46 10.07
N ARG A 95 -9.67 -15.20 8.79
CA ARG A 95 -9.72 -13.84 8.25
C ARG A 95 -10.71 -12.96 9.00
N GLU A 96 -11.90 -13.47 9.31
CA GLU A 96 -12.90 -12.72 10.07
C GLU A 96 -12.39 -12.36 11.48
N GLN A 97 -11.72 -13.29 12.17
CA GLN A 97 -11.09 -13.04 13.46
C GLN A 97 -9.98 -11.99 13.36
N GLU A 98 -9.06 -12.14 12.39
CA GLU A 98 -8.00 -11.17 12.13
C GLU A 98 -8.54 -9.76 11.82
N GLU A 99 -9.65 -9.67 11.07
CA GLU A 99 -10.28 -8.40 10.76
C GLU A 99 -10.93 -7.76 11.98
N GLN A 100 -11.60 -8.54 12.83
CA GLN A 100 -12.14 -8.05 14.09
C GLN A 100 -11.03 -7.55 15.01
N ASP A 101 -9.94 -8.29 15.16
CA ASP A 101 -8.81 -7.90 15.99
C ASP A 101 -8.10 -6.65 15.44
N ARG A 102 -7.93 -6.57 14.12
CA ARG A 102 -7.39 -5.37 13.47
C ARG A 102 -8.30 -4.17 13.71
N LEU A 103 -9.61 -4.34 13.69
CA LEU A 103 -10.56 -3.26 13.95
C LEU A 103 -10.50 -2.81 15.42
N LYS A 104 -10.44 -3.75 16.37
CA LYS A 104 -10.27 -3.45 17.80
C LYS A 104 -8.99 -2.67 18.07
N ARG A 105 -7.83 -3.16 17.58
CA ARG A 105 -6.54 -2.48 17.71
C ARG A 105 -6.56 -1.06 17.14
N LYS A 106 -7.23 -0.86 15.99
CA LYS A 106 -7.39 0.48 15.41
C LYS A 106 -8.22 1.41 16.30
N LYS A 107 -9.31 0.92 16.89
CA LYS A 107 -10.14 1.70 17.83
C LYS A 107 -9.35 2.07 19.08
N GLU A 108 -8.67 1.11 19.69
CA GLU A 108 -7.81 1.34 20.87
C GLU A 108 -6.72 2.38 20.58
N GLN A 109 -6.05 2.30 19.42
CA GLN A 109 -5.08 3.31 19.00
C GLN A 109 -5.70 4.70 18.83
N GLN A 110 -6.88 4.77 18.21
CA GLN A 110 -7.59 6.04 18.03
C GLN A 110 -8.02 6.65 19.37
N GLU A 111 -8.55 5.85 20.27
CA GLU A 111 -8.94 6.26 21.62
C GLU A 111 -7.72 6.75 22.41
N ALA A 112 -6.60 6.02 22.40
CA ALA A 112 -5.36 6.43 23.04
C ALA A 112 -4.85 7.78 22.48
N LEU A 113 -4.93 7.99 21.17
CA LEU A 113 -4.57 9.26 20.54
C LEU A 113 -5.52 10.40 20.94
N GLN A 114 -6.82 10.15 21.06
CA GLN A 114 -7.79 11.15 21.51
C GLN A 114 -7.53 11.54 22.97
N GLN A 115 -7.31 10.56 23.84
CA GLN A 115 -6.96 10.78 25.25
C GLN A 115 -5.67 11.58 25.39
N TYR A 116 -4.65 11.27 24.59
CA TYR A 116 -3.41 12.04 24.55
C TYR A 116 -3.65 13.50 24.12
N LYS A 117 -4.48 13.73 23.09
CA LYS A 117 -4.83 15.08 22.63
C LYS A 117 -5.55 15.88 23.72
N ILE A 118 -6.52 15.28 24.41
CA ILE A 118 -7.25 15.91 25.51
C ILE A 118 -6.28 16.30 26.63
N LYS A 119 -5.47 15.35 27.12
CA LYS A 119 -4.45 15.59 28.16
C LYS A 119 -3.45 16.67 27.76
N LYS A 120 -3.04 16.70 26.49
CA LYS A 120 -2.13 17.72 25.94
C LYS A 120 -2.78 19.10 25.96
N LEU A 121 -4.03 19.22 25.52
CA LEU A 121 -4.78 20.49 25.53
C LEU A 121 -4.98 21.01 26.95
N GLU A 122 -5.37 20.15 27.89
CA GLU A 122 -5.51 20.52 29.29
C GLU A 122 -4.19 20.99 29.90
N ARG A 123 -3.08 20.28 29.61
CA ARG A 123 -1.74 20.67 30.06
C ARG A 123 -1.35 22.04 29.52
N VAL A 124 -1.53 22.27 28.23
CA VAL A 124 -1.24 23.57 27.60
C VAL A 124 -2.10 24.66 28.19
N LYS A 125 -3.42 24.44 28.33
CA LYS A 125 -4.36 25.39 28.93
C LYS A 125 -3.98 25.77 30.36
N LYS A 126 -3.49 24.83 31.17
CA LYS A 126 -3.00 25.09 32.53
C LYS A 126 -1.71 25.92 32.52
N LEU A 127 -0.73 25.55 31.69
CA LEU A 127 0.61 26.18 31.65
C LEU A 127 0.65 27.53 30.91
N SER A 128 -0.31 27.79 30.01
CA SER A 128 -0.42 29.03 29.24
C SER A 128 -1.15 30.14 29.97
N ARG A 129 -1.74 29.87 31.14
CA ARG A 129 -2.39 30.87 31.98
C ARG A 129 -1.41 31.98 32.36
N LYS A 130 -1.88 33.21 32.28
CA LYS A 130 -1.13 34.43 32.60
C LYS A 130 -1.86 35.22 33.68
N THR A 131 -1.11 36.02 34.44
CA THR A 131 -1.63 36.99 35.39
C THR A 131 -2.16 38.22 34.64
N ARG A 132 -2.84 39.13 35.35
CA ARG A 132 -3.33 40.40 34.78
C ARG A 132 -2.23 41.23 34.10
N LYS A 133 -0.99 41.13 34.58
CA LYS A 133 0.20 41.81 34.01
C LYS A 133 0.86 41.03 32.87
N GLY A 134 0.23 39.96 32.37
CA GLY A 134 0.73 39.15 31.25
C GLY A 134 1.86 38.18 31.59
N GLN A 135 2.33 38.16 32.85
CA GLN A 135 3.32 37.19 33.30
C GLN A 135 2.70 35.79 33.37
N PRO A 136 3.45 34.73 33.08
CA PRO A 136 2.94 33.38 33.24
C PRO A 136 2.61 33.06 34.71
N LEU A 137 1.49 32.37 34.93
CA LEU A 137 1.13 31.90 36.27
C LEU A 137 2.13 30.82 36.71
N MET A 138 2.80 31.03 37.84
CA MET A 138 3.91 30.17 38.26
C MET A 138 3.47 28.84 38.88
N ASN A 139 2.38 28.80 39.64
CA ASN A 139 1.97 27.61 40.38
C ASN A 139 1.91 26.33 39.52
N PRO A 140 1.26 26.31 38.33
CA PRO A 140 1.21 25.11 37.50
C PRO A 140 2.57 24.67 36.95
N ARG A 141 3.53 25.60 36.80
CA ARG A 141 4.89 25.31 36.33
C ARG A 141 5.76 24.74 37.46
N ILE A 142 5.61 25.27 38.66
CA ILE A 142 6.29 24.77 39.86
C ILE A 142 5.85 23.32 40.14
N GLU A 143 4.54 23.03 40.08
CA GLU A 143 4.04 21.65 40.21
C GLU A 143 4.63 20.69 39.18
N LEU A 144 4.80 21.15 37.93
CA LEU A 144 5.42 20.35 36.87
C LEU A 144 6.89 20.06 37.17
N LEU A 145 7.65 21.08 37.58
CA LEU A 145 9.06 20.93 37.96
C LEU A 145 9.23 20.00 39.15
N TYR A 146 8.38 20.14 40.17
CA TYR A 146 8.38 19.25 41.34
C TYR A 146 8.20 17.79 40.94
N LYS A 147 7.23 17.50 40.04
CA LYS A 147 7.04 16.14 39.52
C LYS A 147 8.25 15.62 38.75
N GLN A 148 8.91 16.48 37.97
CA GLN A 148 10.14 16.11 37.26
C GLN A 148 11.26 15.76 38.23
N LEU A 149 11.46 16.56 39.28
CA LEU A 149 12.44 16.29 40.33
C LEU A 149 12.13 14.99 41.06
N GLN A 150 10.88 14.76 41.46
CA GLN A 150 10.46 13.49 42.07
C GLN A 150 10.74 12.30 41.14
N SER A 151 10.42 12.41 39.86
CA SER A 151 10.71 11.33 38.90
C SER A 151 12.21 11.07 38.77
N SER A 152 13.06 12.10 38.79
CA SER A 152 14.51 11.92 38.73
C SER A 152 15.13 11.35 40.00
N ILE A 153 14.47 11.52 41.16
CA ILE A 153 14.95 11.00 42.46
C ILE A 153 14.48 9.55 42.67
N SER A 154 13.32 9.18 42.14
CA SER A 154 12.80 7.80 42.19
C SER A 154 13.39 6.87 41.13
N THR A 155 14.14 7.39 40.17
CA THR A 155 14.84 6.61 39.14
C THR A 155 16.29 6.43 39.55
#